data_AF-W2S3Y6-F1
#
_entry.id   AF-W2S3Y6-F1
#
_cell.length_a   1.000
_cell.length_b   1.000
_cell.length_c   1.000
_cell.angle_alpha   90.00
_cell.angle_beta   90.00
_cell.angle_gamma   90.00
#
_symmetry.space_group_name_H-M   'P 1'
#
loop_
_entity.id
_entity.type
_entity.pdbx_description
1 polymer ?
#
loop_
_entity_poly.entity_id
_entity_poly.type
_entity_poly.pdbx_seq_one_letter_code
_entity_poly.pdbx_strand_id
1 'polypeptide(L)'
;MTASLATPLRRITSAPRSSLFTACRPSTRSFTKSGLLRQQPHSNVAQRMYADNAKKNQTAMIYGISVCVGTLALAYGSVPLYKMICQQTGWSGQPVKAHDNGGDPAERLRPVENHKRLRIKFNGSVSDVMPWKFTPQQREVRVLPGETALAFYTATNKSEADIIGVATYSVTPAQVAPYFSKIQCFCFEEQKLNAGETVDMPVFFFIDPDFVNDPAMRGIETITLSYTFFKARYDKNGVLTTIPLPQGM
;
A
#
# COMPACT_ATOMS: atom_id res chain seq x y z
N MET A 1 -21.93 -47.69 -30.29
CA MET A 1 -21.59 -48.65 -29.22
C MET A 1 -22.43 -48.29 -28.00
N THR A 2 -23.21 -49.27 -27.56
CA THR A 2 -24.32 -49.23 -26.60
C THR A 2 -23.89 -49.65 -25.19
N ALA A 3 -24.83 -49.50 -24.25
CA ALA A 3 -24.94 -50.08 -22.89
C ALA A 3 -24.35 -49.22 -21.74
N SER A 4 -25.09 -48.77 -20.71
CA SER A 4 -26.15 -49.36 -19.85
C SER A 4 -25.61 -50.29 -18.75
N LEU A 5 -26.00 -50.00 -17.50
CA LEU A 5 -26.22 -50.85 -16.29
C LEU A 5 -25.97 -49.97 -15.03
N ALA A 6 -26.95 -49.56 -14.20
CA ALA A 6 -27.82 -50.35 -13.29
C ALA A 6 -26.96 -51.17 -12.30
N THR A 7 -27.06 -51.20 -10.97
CA THR A 7 -28.15 -51.08 -9.95
C THR A 7 -27.46 -51.32 -8.55
N PRO A 8 -28.08 -51.69 -7.39
CA PRO A 8 -29.15 -51.05 -6.58
C PRO A 8 -29.01 -51.18 -5.02
N LEU A 9 -30.10 -50.81 -4.32
CA LEU A 9 -30.61 -51.26 -2.99
C LEU A 9 -29.99 -50.60 -1.73
N ARG A 10 -30.77 -50.22 -0.68
CA ARG A 10 -31.93 -50.91 -0.10
C ARG A 10 -32.85 -49.98 0.72
N ARG A 11 -34.12 -50.38 0.73
CA ARG A 11 -35.33 -49.80 1.35
C ARG A 11 -35.67 -50.56 2.64
N ILE A 12 -36.21 -49.90 3.68
CA ILE A 12 -37.10 -50.46 4.73
C ILE A 12 -38.01 -49.28 5.21
N THR A 13 -39.25 -49.12 4.72
CA THR A 13 -40.58 -49.47 5.32
C THR A 13 -40.79 -48.92 6.74
N SER A 14 -41.90 -48.27 7.13
CA SER A 14 -43.31 -48.66 6.97
C SER A 14 -44.30 -47.50 7.24
N ALA A 15 -45.46 -47.55 6.59
CA ALA A 15 -46.65 -46.70 6.78
C ALA A 15 -47.50 -47.17 8.00
N PRO A 16 -48.81 -46.85 8.15
CA PRO A 16 -49.67 -45.78 7.59
C PRO A 16 -50.52 -45.06 8.69
N ARG A 17 -51.39 -44.11 8.32
CA ARG A 17 -52.87 -44.25 8.34
C ARG A 17 -53.61 -42.90 8.46
N SER A 18 -54.60 -42.76 7.57
CA SER A 18 -55.89 -42.06 7.72
C SER A 18 -55.91 -40.54 7.96
N SER A 19 -56.80 -39.74 7.40
CA SER A 19 -57.71 -39.74 6.24
C SER A 19 -58.71 -38.64 6.55
N LEU A 20 -59.00 -37.79 5.56
CA LEU A 20 -60.25 -37.04 5.39
C LEU A 20 -60.54 -35.98 6.47
N PHE A 21 -60.80 -34.75 6.05
CA PHE A 21 -62.17 -34.25 5.95
C PHE A 21 -62.17 -32.81 5.43
N THR A 22 -62.92 -32.65 4.35
CA THR A 22 -63.34 -31.40 3.71
C THR A 22 -64.32 -30.64 4.60
N ALA A 23 -64.28 -29.30 4.53
CA ALA A 23 -65.44 -28.43 4.25
C ALA A 23 -65.57 -27.17 5.15
N CYS A 24 -65.78 -26.06 4.43
CA CYS A 24 -66.71 -24.96 4.65
C CYS A 24 -66.67 -24.08 5.92
N ARG A 25 -66.49 -22.77 5.63
CA ARG A 25 -67.07 -21.61 6.33
C ARG A 25 -68.58 -21.81 6.60
N PRO A 26 -69.12 -21.27 7.71
CA PRO A 26 -69.60 -19.88 7.77
C PRO A 26 -69.30 -19.19 9.14
N SER A 27 -68.99 -17.90 9.19
CA SER A 27 -69.91 -16.77 9.42
C SER A 27 -71.11 -17.09 10.32
N THR A 28 -71.05 -16.69 11.60
CA THR A 28 -71.89 -15.61 12.18
C THR A 28 -71.76 -15.61 13.71
N ARG A 29 -71.67 -14.37 14.24
CA ARG A 29 -72.35 -13.82 15.43
C ARG A 29 -72.60 -14.76 16.62
N SER A 30 -72.40 -14.40 17.89
CA SER A 30 -72.11 -13.15 18.58
C SER A 30 -72.34 -13.44 20.07
N PHE A 31 -71.73 -12.62 20.93
CA PHE A 31 -72.15 -12.29 22.31
C PHE A 31 -71.99 -13.38 23.39
N THR A 32 -71.01 -13.25 24.31
CA THR A 32 -71.04 -12.48 25.58
C THR A 32 -72.30 -12.71 26.40
N LYS A 33 -72.30 -12.94 27.70
CA LYS A 33 -71.39 -12.80 28.87
C LYS A 33 -71.98 -13.82 29.88
N SER A 34 -71.39 -14.29 30.97
CA SER A 34 -70.76 -13.65 32.13
C SER A 34 -70.70 -14.85 33.09
N GLY A 35 -69.56 -15.26 33.62
CA GLY A 35 -68.76 -14.52 34.57
C GLY A 35 -68.34 -15.53 35.62
N LEU A 36 -67.07 -15.51 36.00
CA LEU A 36 -66.58 -15.89 37.32
C LEU A 36 -65.11 -15.52 37.37
N LEU A 37 -64.78 -14.84 38.46
CA LEU A 37 -63.51 -14.23 38.80
C LEU A 37 -62.32 -15.17 38.52
N ARG A 38 -61.44 -14.80 37.59
CA ARG A 38 -60.09 -15.37 37.50
C ARG A 38 -59.11 -14.34 38.03
N GLN A 39 -58.71 -14.53 39.29
CA GLN A 39 -57.47 -13.94 39.79
C GLN A 39 -56.28 -14.45 38.97
N GLN A 40 -55.28 -13.57 38.86
CA GLN A 40 -53.89 -13.75 38.40
C GLN A 40 -53.63 -13.60 36.88
N PRO A 41 -52.46 -13.06 36.43
CA PRO A 41 -51.17 -12.98 37.16
C PRO A 41 -50.34 -11.69 36.95
N HIS A 42 -49.89 -11.03 38.01
CA HIS A 42 -48.89 -9.94 37.91
C HIS A 42 -47.45 -10.43 37.62
N SER A 43 -47.17 -11.74 37.69
CA SER A 43 -45.86 -12.32 37.34
C SER A 43 -45.58 -12.32 35.84
N ASN A 44 -46.61 -12.49 34.99
CA ASN A 44 -46.42 -12.63 33.55
C ASN A 44 -46.13 -11.29 32.86
N VAL A 45 -46.56 -10.17 33.42
CA VAL A 45 -46.28 -8.83 32.86
C VAL A 45 -44.82 -8.45 33.09
N ALA A 46 -44.30 -8.67 34.30
CA ALA A 46 -42.89 -8.48 34.61
C ALA A 46 -41.99 -9.39 33.75
N GLN A 47 -42.33 -10.69 33.64
CA GLN A 47 -41.57 -11.64 32.82
C GLN A 47 -41.56 -11.28 31.32
N ARG A 48 -42.68 -10.79 30.77
CA ARG A 48 -42.74 -10.29 29.38
C ARG A 48 -41.89 -9.03 29.18
N MET A 49 -41.90 -8.10 30.14
CA MET A 49 -41.03 -6.92 30.09
C MET A 49 -39.55 -7.28 30.14
N TYR A 50 -39.14 -8.23 30.99
CA TYR A 50 -37.74 -8.72 31.01
C TYR A 50 -37.36 -9.41 29.69
N ALA A 51 -38.25 -10.21 29.10
CA ALA A 51 -37.99 -10.88 27.82
C ALA A 51 -37.92 -9.89 26.63
N ASP A 52 -38.78 -8.87 26.59
CA ASP A 52 -38.74 -7.83 25.56
C ASP A 52 -37.51 -6.93 25.71
N ASN A 53 -37.11 -6.59 26.94
CA ASN A 53 -35.88 -5.85 27.21
C ASN A 53 -34.64 -6.69 26.87
N ALA A 54 -34.66 -8.00 27.11
CA ALA A 54 -33.57 -8.89 26.71
C ALA A 54 -33.37 -8.93 25.19
N LYS A 55 -34.47 -9.01 24.40
CA LYS A 55 -34.40 -8.97 22.93
C LYS A 55 -33.92 -7.62 22.40
N LYS A 56 -34.37 -6.51 23.00
CA LYS A 56 -33.91 -5.15 22.66
C LYS A 56 -32.43 -4.97 22.98
N ASN A 57 -31.98 -5.45 24.14
CA ASN A 57 -30.59 -5.37 24.56
C ASN A 57 -29.68 -6.24 23.67
N GLN A 58 -30.12 -7.45 23.32
CA GLN A 58 -29.40 -8.32 22.38
C GLN A 58 -29.27 -7.67 20.99
N THR A 59 -30.35 -7.06 20.50
CA THR A 59 -30.36 -6.36 19.21
C THR A 59 -29.43 -5.14 19.25
N ALA A 60 -29.49 -4.33 20.31
CA ALA A 60 -28.62 -3.17 20.52
C ALA A 60 -27.13 -3.58 20.62
N MET A 61 -26.83 -4.70 21.29
CA MET A 61 -25.48 -5.23 21.40
C MET A 61 -24.93 -5.69 20.05
N ILE A 62 -25.75 -6.36 19.22
CA ILE A 62 -25.35 -6.77 17.87
C ILE A 62 -25.04 -5.56 16.99
N TYR A 63 -25.90 -4.52 17.02
CA TYR A 63 -25.63 -3.27 16.28
C TYR A 63 -24.42 -2.51 16.82
N GLY A 64 -24.21 -2.49 18.14
CA GLY A 64 -23.03 -1.87 18.74
C GLY A 64 -21.74 -2.56 18.29
N ILE A 65 -21.71 -3.90 18.30
CA ILE A 65 -20.55 -4.68 17.85
C ILE A 65 -20.30 -4.47 16.34
N SER A 66 -21.34 -4.45 15.50
CA SER A 66 -21.16 -4.25 14.06
C SER A 66 -20.57 -2.88 13.73
N VAL A 67 -20.98 -1.81 14.43
CA VAL A 67 -20.41 -0.47 14.30
C VAL A 67 -18.95 -0.42 14.76
N CYS A 68 -18.64 -1.06 15.90
CA CYS A 68 -17.26 -1.14 16.40
C CYS A 68 -16.34 -1.86 15.42
N VAL A 69 -16.76 -3.02 14.91
CA VAL A 69 -15.99 -3.79 13.92
C VAL A 69 -15.86 -3.02 12.61
N GLY A 70 -16.93 -2.37 12.13
CA GLY A 70 -16.88 -1.55 10.93
C GLY A 70 -15.90 -0.38 11.04
N THR A 71 -15.88 0.30 12.19
CA THR A 71 -14.95 1.42 12.44
C THR A 71 -13.51 0.95 12.51
N LEU A 72 -13.24 -0.19 13.14
CA LEU A 72 -11.91 -0.79 13.20
C LEU A 72 -11.43 -1.25 11.81
N ALA A 73 -12.30 -1.85 11.01
CA ALA A 73 -11.99 -2.25 9.65
C ALA A 73 -11.65 -1.03 8.76
N LEU A 74 -12.40 0.06 8.87
CA LEU A 74 -12.12 1.30 8.14
C LEU A 74 -10.82 1.96 8.60
N ALA A 75 -10.55 2.00 9.91
CA ALA A 75 -9.31 2.54 10.45
C ALA A 75 -8.09 1.76 9.93
N TYR A 76 -8.14 0.42 9.99
CA TYR A 76 -7.06 -0.43 9.51
C TYR A 76 -6.90 -0.41 7.97
N GLY A 77 -8.02 -0.34 7.24
CA GLY A 77 -8.04 -0.27 5.77
C GLY A 77 -7.61 1.08 5.20
N SER A 78 -7.68 2.16 5.98
CA SER A 78 -7.27 3.51 5.54
C SER A 78 -5.79 3.60 5.18
N VAL A 79 -4.93 2.89 5.92
CA VAL A 79 -3.47 2.92 5.72
C VAL A 79 -3.05 2.33 4.37
N PRO A 80 -3.44 1.09 3.99
CA PRO A 80 -3.09 0.55 2.68
C PRO A 80 -3.75 1.33 1.53
N LEU A 81 -4.97 1.85 1.73
CA LEU A 81 -5.64 2.70 0.73
C LEU A 81 -4.86 4.00 0.49
N TYR A 82 -4.40 4.66 1.56
CA TYR A 82 -3.56 5.85 1.45
C TYR A 82 -2.24 5.54 0.73
N LYS A 83 -1.57 4.43 1.09
CA LYS A 83 -0.35 3.99 0.41
C LYS A 83 -0.56 3.74 -1.09
N MET A 84 -1.66 3.09 -1.46
CA MET A 84 -2.01 2.83 -2.85
C MET A 84 -2.23 4.13 -3.63
N ILE A 85 -2.97 5.09 -3.06
CA ILE A 85 -3.20 6.40 -3.68
C ILE A 85 -1.88 7.18 -3.80
N CYS A 86 -1.05 7.23 -2.75
CA CYS A 86 0.23 7.94 -2.76
C CYS A 86 1.22 7.35 -3.78
N GLN A 87 1.27 6.02 -3.90
CA GLN A 87 2.15 5.36 -4.87
C GLN A 87 1.69 5.55 -6.31
N GLN A 88 0.40 5.73 -6.55
CA GLN A 88 -0.14 5.89 -7.91
C GLN A 88 -0.20 7.35 -8.37
N THR A 89 -0.45 8.28 -7.45
CA THR A 89 -0.53 9.72 -7.75
C THR A 89 0.80 10.46 -7.57
N GLY A 90 1.78 9.89 -6.87
CA GLY A 90 3.06 10.55 -6.60
C GLY A 90 2.94 11.74 -5.64
N TRP A 91 1.80 11.90 -4.95
CA TRP A 91 1.60 12.96 -3.97
C TRP A 91 2.57 12.74 -2.80
N SER A 92 3.33 13.78 -2.42
CA SER A 92 4.47 13.80 -1.46
C SER A 92 5.87 13.47 -2.02
N GLY A 93 6.02 13.34 -3.35
CA GLY A 93 7.34 13.20 -3.97
C GLY A 93 7.98 11.82 -3.83
N GLN A 94 7.20 10.81 -3.42
CA GLN A 94 7.61 9.40 -3.52
C GLN A 94 7.50 8.94 -4.98
N PRO A 95 8.51 8.24 -5.51
CA PRO A 95 8.51 7.77 -6.88
C PRO A 95 7.37 6.77 -7.10
N VAL A 96 6.54 7.04 -8.11
CA VAL A 96 5.47 6.17 -8.58
C VAL A 96 6.11 4.88 -9.09
N LYS A 97 5.60 3.70 -8.69
CA LYS A 97 6.01 2.47 -9.36
C LYS A 97 5.58 2.62 -10.81
N ALA A 98 6.54 2.62 -11.72
CA ALA A 98 6.32 2.84 -13.15
C ALA A 98 5.06 2.08 -13.60
N HIS A 99 4.14 2.81 -14.24
CA HIS A 99 2.95 2.24 -14.84
C HIS A 99 3.38 1.09 -15.76
N ASP A 100 3.16 -0.14 -15.31
CA ASP A 100 3.34 -1.36 -16.10
C ASP A 100 2.21 -1.40 -17.14
N ASN A 101 2.37 -0.59 -18.20
CA ASN A 101 1.40 -0.43 -19.28
C ASN A 101 1.45 -1.60 -20.27
N GLY A 102 1.92 -2.79 -19.86
CA GLY A 102 1.90 -4.01 -20.67
C GLY A 102 2.70 -3.94 -21.99
N GLY A 103 3.54 -2.94 -22.17
CA GLY A 103 4.47 -2.82 -23.29
C GLY A 103 5.87 -3.30 -22.88
N ASP A 104 6.64 -3.79 -23.84
CA ASP A 104 8.02 -4.20 -23.59
C ASP A 104 8.80 -3.01 -22.99
N PRO A 105 9.52 -3.17 -21.85
CA PRO A 105 10.30 -2.08 -21.24
C PRO A 105 11.37 -1.52 -22.18
N ALA A 106 11.76 -2.28 -23.20
CA ALA A 106 12.66 -1.86 -24.26
C ALA A 106 12.06 -0.76 -25.17
N GLU A 107 10.75 -0.71 -25.35
CA GLU A 107 10.11 0.29 -26.21
C GLU A 107 10.18 1.71 -25.61
N ARG A 108 10.23 1.81 -24.27
CA ARG A 108 10.42 3.07 -23.54
C ARG A 108 11.85 3.62 -23.57
N LEU A 109 12.83 2.82 -23.99
CA LEU A 109 14.24 3.24 -24.13
C LEU A 109 14.54 3.86 -25.49
N ARG A 110 13.51 4.29 -26.23
CA ARG A 110 13.67 5.00 -27.50
C ARG A 110 13.79 6.50 -27.25
N PRO A 111 14.92 7.13 -27.62
CA PRO A 111 15.11 8.55 -27.41
C PRO A 111 14.13 9.36 -28.27
N VAL A 112 13.49 10.35 -27.66
CA VAL A 112 12.60 11.29 -28.35
C VAL A 112 13.46 12.41 -28.94
N GLU A 113 13.82 12.28 -30.21
CA GLU A 113 14.71 13.22 -30.91
C GLU A 113 14.10 14.63 -31.10
N ASN A 114 12.77 14.74 -31.05
CA ASN A 114 12.05 15.99 -31.26
C ASN A 114 12.00 16.91 -30.02
N HIS A 115 12.62 16.53 -28.90
CA HIS A 115 12.62 17.31 -27.67
C HIS A 115 14.00 17.93 -27.39
N LYS A 116 14.04 19.05 -26.66
CA LYS A 116 15.30 19.63 -26.19
C LYS A 116 16.00 18.68 -25.22
N ARG A 117 17.34 18.67 -25.25
CA ARG A 117 18.13 17.93 -24.25
C ARG A 117 17.88 18.49 -22.86
N LEU A 118 17.50 17.62 -21.93
CA LEU A 118 17.31 17.93 -20.52
C LEU A 118 18.68 18.03 -19.83
N ARG A 119 18.85 19.03 -18.98
CA ARG A 119 20.07 19.21 -18.19
C ARG A 119 19.90 18.53 -16.83
N ILE A 120 20.65 17.46 -16.62
CA ILE A 120 20.67 16.72 -15.35
C ILE A 120 21.84 17.21 -14.54
N LYS A 121 21.56 17.78 -13.36
CA LYS A 121 22.56 18.22 -12.39
C LYS A 121 22.74 17.18 -11.30
N PHE A 122 23.98 16.88 -10.97
CA PHE A 122 24.30 15.93 -9.92
C PHE A 122 24.76 16.66 -8.67
N ASN A 123 24.10 16.38 -7.57
CA ASN A 123 24.48 16.84 -6.24
C ASN A 123 24.79 15.63 -5.36
N GLY A 124 25.79 15.77 -4.52
CA GLY A 124 26.20 14.76 -3.54
C GLY A 124 26.56 15.44 -2.22
N SER A 125 25.88 15.04 -1.16
CA SER A 125 26.12 15.46 0.21
C SER A 125 26.29 14.25 1.13
N VAL A 126 26.92 14.49 2.27
CA VAL A 126 27.11 13.52 3.36
C VAL A 126 26.60 14.16 4.65
N SER A 127 26.16 13.36 5.61
CA SER A 127 25.85 13.87 6.93
C SER A 127 27.13 14.26 7.69
N ASP A 128 27.05 15.28 8.55
CA ASP A 128 28.21 15.80 9.30
C ASP A 128 28.85 14.76 10.23
N VAL A 129 28.07 13.74 10.63
CA VAL A 129 28.50 12.64 11.50
C VAL A 129 29.34 11.59 10.73
N MET A 130 29.42 11.70 9.41
CA MET A 130 30.13 10.79 8.52
C MET A 130 31.34 11.51 7.88
N PRO A 131 32.58 11.12 8.22
CA PRO A 131 33.80 11.69 7.64
C PRO A 131 34.08 11.15 6.24
N TRP A 132 33.08 11.17 5.36
CA TRP A 132 33.22 10.79 3.96
C TRP A 132 33.35 12.03 3.09
N LYS A 133 34.09 11.92 2.00
CA LYS A 133 34.02 12.87 0.90
C LYS A 133 33.25 12.21 -0.23
N PHE A 134 32.08 12.75 -0.52
CA PHE A 134 31.25 12.28 -1.60
C PHE A 134 31.10 13.39 -2.64
N THR A 135 31.58 13.15 -3.86
CA THR A 135 31.55 14.15 -4.93
C THR A 135 31.16 13.52 -6.26
N PRO A 136 30.26 14.16 -7.02
CA PRO A 136 30.01 13.73 -8.40
C PRO A 136 31.25 13.99 -9.25
N GLN A 137 31.61 13.04 -10.11
CA GLN A 137 32.67 13.22 -11.11
C GLN A 137 32.25 14.24 -12.18
N GLN A 138 30.97 14.24 -12.53
CA GLN A 138 30.36 15.12 -13.53
C GLN A 138 29.28 15.97 -12.86
N ARG A 139 29.37 17.30 -12.96
CA ARG A 139 28.37 18.20 -12.34
C ARG A 139 27.06 18.25 -13.10
N GLU A 140 27.13 18.12 -14.43
CA GLU A 140 25.96 18.10 -15.29
C GLU A 140 26.16 17.19 -16.51
N VAL A 141 25.06 16.60 -16.98
CA VAL A 141 24.98 15.84 -18.23
C VAL A 141 23.70 16.26 -18.99
N ARG A 142 23.74 16.22 -20.32
CA ARG A 142 22.60 16.58 -21.18
C ARG A 142 22.09 15.37 -21.95
N VAL A 143 20.86 14.96 -21.66
CA VAL A 143 20.26 13.73 -22.20
C VAL A 143 18.90 14.02 -22.84
N LEU A 144 18.51 13.22 -23.81
CA LEU A 144 17.15 13.23 -24.34
C LEU A 144 16.21 12.39 -23.46
N PRO A 145 14.90 12.71 -23.41
CA PRO A 145 13.91 11.79 -22.87
C PRO A 145 13.97 10.45 -23.62
N GLY A 146 13.99 9.33 -22.90
CA GLY A 146 14.19 7.97 -23.43
C GLY A 146 15.65 7.57 -23.63
N GLU A 147 16.62 8.50 -23.53
CA GLU A 147 18.05 8.20 -23.60
C GLU A 147 18.54 7.70 -22.24
N THR A 148 19.24 6.56 -22.24
CA THR A 148 19.91 6.05 -21.05
C THR A 148 21.24 6.75 -20.84
N ALA A 149 21.54 7.16 -19.61
CA ALA A 149 22.81 7.78 -19.26
C ALA A 149 23.42 7.17 -18.01
N LEU A 150 24.75 7.27 -17.95
CA LEU A 150 25.56 6.82 -16.84
C LEU A 150 26.34 8.01 -16.27
N ALA A 151 26.25 8.19 -14.96
CA ALA A 151 27.03 9.16 -14.20
C ALA A 151 27.84 8.45 -13.13
N PHE A 152 28.99 9.02 -12.73
CA PHE A 152 29.84 8.46 -11.68
C PHE A 152 29.90 9.40 -10.48
N TYR A 153 29.87 8.81 -9.29
CA TYR A 153 30.19 9.48 -8.05
C TYR A 153 31.40 8.83 -7.39
N THR A 154 32.23 9.63 -6.75
CA THR A 154 33.36 9.13 -5.98
C THR A 154 33.10 9.33 -4.49
N ALA A 155 33.22 8.25 -3.73
CA ALA A 155 33.18 8.26 -2.27
C ALA A 155 34.55 7.89 -1.71
N THR A 156 35.04 8.70 -0.77
CA THR A 156 36.27 8.44 -0.03
C THR A 156 35.99 8.44 1.46
N ASN A 157 36.33 7.35 2.15
CA ASN A 157 36.32 7.31 3.61
C ASN A 157 37.59 7.95 4.16
N LYS A 158 37.48 9.09 4.85
CA LYS A 158 38.61 9.79 5.46
C LYS A 158 38.91 9.36 6.89
N SER A 159 38.16 8.41 7.44
CA SER A 159 38.39 7.91 8.78
C SER A 159 39.33 6.71 8.81
N GLU A 160 39.86 6.44 10.00
CA GLU A 160 40.72 5.28 10.30
C GLU A 160 39.92 4.00 10.57
N ALA A 161 38.58 4.07 10.54
CA ALA A 161 37.69 2.94 10.78
C ALA A 161 36.79 2.67 9.58
N ASP A 162 36.36 1.42 9.44
CA ASP A 162 35.35 1.06 8.46
C ASP A 162 34.02 1.70 8.83
N ILE A 163 33.35 2.30 7.84
CA ILE A 163 32.05 2.93 8.01
C ILE A 163 31.06 2.30 7.04
N ILE A 164 29.84 2.09 7.53
CA ILE A 164 28.71 1.67 6.71
C ILE A 164 27.81 2.88 6.50
N GLY A 165 27.52 3.16 5.24
CA GLY A 165 26.66 4.25 4.81
C GLY A 165 25.46 3.73 4.04
N VAL A 166 24.33 4.41 4.21
CA VAL A 166 23.11 4.24 3.40
C VAL A 166 22.82 5.57 2.71
N ALA A 167 22.55 5.53 1.41
CA ALA A 167 22.29 6.73 0.62
C ALA A 167 20.80 6.91 0.36
N THR A 168 20.27 8.10 0.59
CA THR A 168 18.94 8.45 0.09
C THR A 168 19.06 9.42 -1.08
N TYR A 169 18.05 9.45 -1.94
CA TYR A 169 18.02 10.35 -3.09
C TYR A 169 16.73 11.12 -3.18
N SER A 170 16.83 12.31 -3.79
CA SER A 170 15.70 13.13 -4.16
C SER A 170 15.90 13.72 -5.55
N VAL A 171 14.78 13.90 -6.26
CA VAL A 171 14.73 14.50 -7.59
C VAL A 171 14.00 15.83 -7.49
N THR A 172 14.60 16.88 -8.04
CA THR A 172 14.02 18.24 -8.07
C THR A 172 13.97 18.73 -9.51
N PRO A 173 12.84 19.30 -9.99
CA PRO A 173 11.58 19.50 -9.28
C PRO A 173 10.78 18.20 -9.07
N ALA A 174 9.98 18.16 -7.99
CA ALA A 174 9.28 16.95 -7.54
C ALA A 174 8.31 16.36 -8.58
N GLN A 175 7.78 17.20 -9.46
CA GLN A 175 6.86 16.78 -10.52
C GLN A 175 7.53 15.83 -11.54
N VAL A 176 8.86 15.86 -11.65
CA VAL A 176 9.62 14.98 -12.56
C VAL A 176 9.95 13.64 -11.94
N ALA A 177 9.85 13.50 -10.62
CA ALA A 177 10.14 12.27 -9.89
C ALA A 177 9.48 11.00 -10.48
N PRO A 178 8.20 10.99 -10.93
CA PRO A 178 7.59 9.79 -11.53
C PRO A 178 8.19 9.42 -12.89
N TYR A 179 8.72 10.38 -13.65
CA TYR A 179 9.34 10.15 -14.96
C TYR A 179 10.83 9.80 -14.84
N PHE A 180 11.44 10.06 -13.68
CA PHE A 180 12.85 9.77 -13.44
C PHE A 180 13.01 8.33 -12.95
N SER A 181 13.33 7.42 -13.86
CA SER A 181 13.52 6.01 -13.54
C SER A 181 15.00 5.70 -13.34
N LYS A 182 15.39 5.53 -12.07
CA LYS A 182 16.71 5.04 -11.72
C LYS A 182 16.74 3.52 -11.76
N ILE A 183 17.38 2.96 -12.79
CA ILE A 183 17.41 1.50 -13.03
C ILE A 183 18.35 0.81 -12.04
N GLN A 184 19.50 1.41 -11.70
CA GLN A 184 20.47 0.79 -10.77
C GLN A 184 20.97 1.81 -9.73
N CYS A 185 20.80 1.48 -8.45
CA CYS A 185 21.01 2.36 -7.30
C CYS A 185 21.80 1.66 -6.20
N PHE A 186 23.02 2.12 -5.90
CA PHE A 186 23.75 1.85 -4.64
C PHE A 186 23.01 2.32 -3.37
N CYS A 187 21.81 2.84 -3.52
CA CYS A 187 21.11 3.65 -2.53
C CYS A 187 20.26 2.80 -1.60
N PHE A 188 19.92 1.59 -2.03
CA PHE A 188 19.20 0.63 -1.19
C PHE A 188 20.09 -0.44 -0.59
N GLU A 189 21.38 -0.42 -0.95
CA GLU A 189 22.36 -1.37 -0.46
C GLU A 189 23.37 -0.64 0.42
N GLU A 190 23.66 -1.25 1.56
CA GLU A 190 24.67 -0.76 2.48
C GLU A 190 26.02 -0.70 1.78
N GLN A 191 26.60 0.50 1.74
CA GLN A 191 27.96 0.68 1.26
C GLN A 191 28.88 0.65 2.46
N LYS A 192 29.68 -0.41 2.56
CA LYS A 192 30.81 -0.46 3.50
C LYS A 192 32.04 0.05 2.77
N LEU A 193 32.64 1.13 3.28
CA LEU A 193 33.95 1.60 2.84
C LEU A 193 34.96 1.37 3.96
N ASN A 194 36.08 0.75 3.63
CA ASN A 194 37.18 0.54 4.55
C ASN A 194 37.87 1.88 4.87
N ALA A 195 38.68 1.90 5.93
CA ALA A 195 39.47 3.06 6.29
C ALA A 195 40.36 3.54 5.12
N GLY A 196 40.26 4.83 4.75
CA GLY A 196 41.03 5.42 3.64
C GLY A 196 40.60 4.99 2.23
N GLU A 197 39.62 4.10 2.09
CA GLU A 197 39.22 3.56 0.80
C GLU A 197 38.50 4.61 -0.06
N THR A 198 38.75 4.58 -1.36
CA THR A 198 38.05 5.38 -2.36
C THR A 198 37.42 4.47 -3.40
N VAL A 199 36.12 4.62 -3.63
CA VAL A 199 35.33 3.82 -4.56
C VAL A 199 34.55 4.73 -5.51
N ASP A 200 34.49 4.32 -6.78
CA ASP A 200 33.63 4.94 -7.78
C ASP A 200 32.30 4.17 -7.90
N MET A 201 31.21 4.89 -7.70
CA MET A 201 29.85 4.39 -7.70
C MET A 201 29.11 4.86 -8.96
N PRO A 202 28.93 3.99 -9.98
CA PRO A 202 28.11 4.30 -11.15
C PRO A 202 26.61 4.47 -10.83
N VAL A 203 25.96 5.39 -11.53
CA VAL A 203 24.53 5.63 -11.45
C VAL A 203 23.96 5.57 -12.86
N PHE A 204 23.14 4.55 -13.12
CA PHE A 204 22.46 4.36 -14.38
C PHE A 204 21.00 4.80 -14.27
N PHE A 205 20.60 5.71 -15.16
CA PHE A 205 19.27 6.32 -15.14
C PHE A 205 18.78 6.65 -16.55
N PHE A 206 17.48 6.83 -16.68
CA PHE A 206 16.84 7.39 -17.88
C PHE A 206 15.63 8.22 -17.46
N ILE A 207 15.17 9.09 -18.36
CA ILE A 207 13.92 9.83 -18.20
C ILE A 207 12.90 9.19 -19.12
N ASP A 208 11.73 8.85 -18.59
CA ASP A 208 10.65 8.26 -19.39
C ASP A 208 10.22 9.22 -20.51
N PRO A 209 10.10 8.77 -21.78
CA PRO A 209 9.62 9.59 -22.89
C PRO A 209 8.24 10.22 -22.65
N ASP A 210 7.40 9.64 -21.79
CA ASP A 210 6.09 10.20 -21.41
C ASP A 210 6.18 11.59 -20.77
N PHE A 211 7.37 11.96 -20.27
CA PHE A 211 7.68 13.32 -19.81
C PHE A 211 7.32 14.40 -20.85
N VAL A 212 7.48 14.10 -22.14
CA VAL A 212 7.20 15.06 -23.23
C VAL A 212 5.70 15.28 -23.43
N ASN A 213 4.88 14.26 -23.14
CA ASN A 213 3.45 14.29 -23.39
C ASN A 213 2.68 14.99 -22.26
N ASP A 214 3.25 15.08 -21.05
CA ASP A 214 2.61 15.66 -19.88
C ASP A 214 2.64 17.21 -19.90
N PRO A 215 1.48 17.88 -19.88
CA PRO A 215 1.39 19.33 -19.76
C PRO A 215 2.08 19.92 -18.52
N ALA A 216 2.14 19.17 -17.41
CA ALA A 216 2.77 19.61 -16.16
C ALA A 216 4.30 19.69 -16.27
N MET A 217 4.91 18.97 -17.22
CA MET A 217 6.36 18.97 -17.44
C MET A 217 6.83 20.12 -18.34
N ARG A 218 5.91 20.91 -18.91
CA ARG A 218 6.24 22.02 -19.81
C ARG A 218 7.11 23.06 -19.11
N GLY A 219 8.26 23.37 -19.71
CA GLY A 219 9.21 24.37 -19.22
C GLY A 219 10.26 23.84 -18.23
N ILE A 220 10.19 22.55 -17.86
CA ILE A 220 11.21 21.93 -17.01
C ILE A 220 12.37 21.46 -17.89
N GLU A 221 13.44 22.26 -17.96
CA GLU A 221 14.65 21.90 -18.72
C GLU A 221 15.79 21.41 -17.82
N THR A 222 15.68 21.60 -16.51
CA THR A 222 16.73 21.25 -15.54
C THR A 222 16.18 20.37 -14.43
N ILE A 223 16.81 19.21 -14.27
CA ILE A 223 16.50 18.22 -13.24
C ILE A 223 17.73 18.08 -12.36
N THR A 224 17.57 18.10 -11.05
CA THR A 224 18.66 17.91 -10.10
C THR A 224 18.45 16.60 -9.35
N LEU A 225 19.44 15.72 -9.45
CA LEU A 225 19.52 14.48 -8.70
C LEU A 225 20.43 14.70 -7.50
N SER A 226 19.84 14.72 -6.31
CA SER A 226 20.57 14.93 -5.06
C SER A 226 20.69 13.61 -4.31
N TYR A 227 21.92 13.24 -3.97
CA TYR A 227 22.24 12.10 -3.11
C TYR A 227 22.73 12.58 -1.76
N THR A 228 22.23 11.99 -0.68
CA THR A 228 22.69 12.25 0.68
C THR A 228 23.05 10.93 1.36
N PHE A 229 24.29 10.81 1.86
CA PHE A 229 24.71 9.66 2.64
C PHE A 229 24.50 9.86 4.14
N PHE A 230 23.98 8.82 4.79
CA PHE A 230 23.79 8.74 6.22
C PHE A 230 24.58 7.58 6.82
N LYS A 231 25.13 7.79 8.01
CA LYS A 231 25.82 6.75 8.77
C LYS A 231 24.81 5.74 9.32
N ALA A 232 25.01 4.48 8.98
CA ALA A 232 24.24 3.37 9.52
C ALA A 232 25.10 2.54 10.47
N ARG A 233 24.47 1.96 11.49
CA ARG A 233 25.08 0.93 12.32
C ARG A 233 24.10 -0.20 12.56
N TYR A 234 24.64 -1.40 12.69
CA TYR A 234 23.88 -2.55 13.19
C TYR A 234 23.63 -2.37 14.68
N ASP A 235 22.37 -2.43 15.09
CA ASP A 235 21.96 -2.58 16.48
C ASP A 235 22.28 -4.00 16.98
N LYS A 236 22.23 -4.20 18.30
CA LYS A 236 22.44 -5.49 18.98
C LYS A 236 21.48 -6.59 18.48
N ASN A 237 20.36 -6.20 17.89
CA ASN A 237 19.35 -7.07 17.30
C ASN A 237 19.61 -7.39 15.82
N GLY A 238 20.72 -6.93 15.23
CA GLY A 238 21.06 -7.10 13.81
C GLY A 238 20.28 -6.19 12.86
N VAL A 239 19.52 -5.22 13.39
CA VAL A 239 18.74 -4.25 12.59
C VAL A 239 19.62 -3.03 12.29
N LEU A 240 19.64 -2.58 11.03
CA LEU A 240 20.31 -1.33 10.66
C LEU A 240 19.49 -0.13 11.08
N THR A 241 20.09 0.67 11.96
CA THR A 241 19.53 1.95 12.37
C THR A 241 20.42 3.04 11.78
N THR A 242 19.83 3.93 10.98
CA THR A 242 20.49 5.18 10.60
C THR A 242 20.58 6.03 11.87
N ILE A 243 21.76 6.59 12.16
CA ILE A 243 21.89 7.49 13.30
C ILE A 243 21.10 8.75 12.91
N PRO A 244 19.98 9.07 13.59
CA PRO A 244 19.24 10.28 13.26
C PRO A 244 20.17 11.47 13.50
N LEU A 245 20.18 12.41 12.55
CA LEU A 245 20.69 13.75 12.81
C LEU A 245 20.00 14.27 14.08
N PRO A 246 20.71 14.97 14.99
CA PRO A 246 20.04 15.64 16.09
C PRO A 246 19.01 16.59 15.48
N GLN A 247 17.72 16.26 15.62
CA GLN A 247 16.64 17.17 15.28
C GLN A 247 16.64 18.27 16.33
N GLY A 248 17.28 19.40 16.02
CA GLY A 248 17.17 20.60 16.83
C GLY A 248 18.46 21.41 16.92
N MET A 249 18.55 22.43 16.06
CA MET A 249 18.62 23.80 16.55
C MET A 249 17.86 24.71 15.59
#